data_AF-A0A0D6L4B7-F1
#
_entry.id   AF-A0A0D6L4B7-F1
#
_cell.length_a   1.000
_cell.length_b   1.000
_cell.length_c   1.000
_cell.angle_alpha   90.00
_cell.angle_beta   90.00
_cell.angle_gamma   90.00
#
_symmetry.space_group_name_H-M   'P 1'
#
loop_
_entity.id
_entity.type
_entity.pdbx_description
1 polymer ?
#
loop_
_entity_poly.entity_id
_entity_poly.type
_entity_poly.pdbx_seq_one_letter_code
_entity_poly.pdbx_strand_id
1 'polypeptide(L)' 'LTIYEDELWWGADQVPFSQCSLECRTGYRKQLIKDEQCCWACSKCDDYEFLINETHCVACELG' A
#
# COMPACT_ATOMS: atom_id res chain seq x y z
N LEU A 1 -9.05 2.47 30.38
CA LEU A 1 -9.07 3.69 29.56
C LEU A 1 -9.74 3.30 28.25
N THR A 2 -10.87 3.93 27.92
CA THR A 2 -11.59 3.67 26.66
C THR A 2 -11.55 4.95 25.85
N ILE A 3 -11.21 4.85 24.57
CA ILE A 3 -11.19 5.96 23.62
C ILE A 3 -12.31 5.72 22.61
N TYR A 4 -13.15 6.72 22.38
CA TYR A 4 -14.23 6.71 21.39
C TYR A 4 -13.75 7.46 20.15
N GLU A 5 -13.39 6.74 19.10
CA GLU A 5 -12.75 7.32 17.91
C GLU A 5 -13.69 8.24 17.11
N ASP A 6 -14.99 7.99 17.19
CA ASP A 6 -16.06 8.78 16.57
C ASP A 6 -16.28 10.13 17.26
N GLU A 7 -15.83 10.28 18.50
CA GLU A 7 -15.87 11.54 19.24
C GLU A 7 -14.59 12.39 19.04
N LEU A 8 -13.59 11.87 18.32
CA LEU A 8 -12.36 12.61 18.02
C LEU A 8 -12.57 13.60 16.88
N TRP A 9 -12.27 14.87 17.16
CA TRP A 9 -12.32 15.92 16.15
C TRP A 9 -10.97 16.07 15.45
N TRP A 10 -10.90 15.66 14.19
CA TRP A 10 -9.75 15.87 13.32
C TRP A 10 -9.93 17.19 12.57
N GLY A 11 -8.94 18.08 12.58
CA GLY A 11 -9.07 19.42 11.98
C GLY A 11 -9.39 19.47 10.48
N ALA A 12 -9.33 18.34 9.77
CA ALA A 12 -9.68 18.19 8.37
C ALA A 12 -10.90 17.27 8.13
N ASP A 13 -11.69 16.96 9.18
CA ASP A 13 -12.82 16.00 9.18
C ASP A 13 -12.46 14.60 8.64
N GLN A 14 -11.18 14.27 8.59
CA GLN A 14 -10.63 12.99 8.17
C GLN A 14 -9.52 12.56 9.13
N VAL A 15 -9.45 11.25 9.40
CA VAL A 15 -8.38 10.66 10.21
C VAL A 15 -7.04 10.98 9.54
N PRO A 16 -6.05 11.52 10.27
CA PRO A 16 -4.77 11.89 9.70
C PRO A 16 -4.00 10.65 9.23
N PHE A 17 -3.43 10.74 8.03
CA PHE A 17 -2.57 9.71 7.46
C PHE A 17 -1.10 10.02 7.77
N SER A 18 -0.41 9.06 8.40
CA SER A 18 1.00 9.22 8.80
C SER A 18 1.85 8.03 8.34
N GLN A 19 1.78 7.69 7.05
CA GLN A 19 2.62 6.62 6.47
C GLN A 19 3.75 7.21 5.63
N CYS A 20 4.88 6.49 5.57
CA CYS A 20 6.06 6.90 4.80
C CYS A 20 5.81 6.92 3.29
N SER A 21 4.95 6.04 2.81
CA SER A 21 4.72 5.80 1.40
C SER A 21 3.22 5.80 1.12
N LEU A 22 2.83 6.26 -0.07
CA LEU A 22 1.44 6.26 -0.51
C LEU A 22 1.04 4.91 -1.12
N GLU A 23 -0.27 4.71 -1.25
CA GLU A 23 -0.82 3.54 -1.94
C GLU A 23 -0.36 3.47 -3.40
N CYS A 24 0.01 2.27 -3.85
CA CYS A 24 0.44 2.06 -5.22
C CYS A 24 -0.74 2.03 -6.18
N ARG A 25 -0.53 2.52 -7.41
CA ARG A 25 -1.53 2.45 -8.46
C ARG A 25 -1.74 1.00 -8.90
N THR A 26 -2.93 0.68 -9.41
CA THR A 26 -3.21 -0.60 -10.07
C THR A 26 -2.13 -0.95 -11.10
N GLY A 27 -1.65 -2.20 -11.05
CA GLY A 27 -0.53 -2.67 -11.89
C GLY A 27 0.86 -2.43 -11.28
N TYR A 28 0.95 -1.86 -10.08
CA TYR A 28 2.19 -1.70 -9.34
C TYR A 28 2.11 -2.43 -8.00
N ARG A 29 3.16 -3.18 -7.67
CA ARG A 29 3.34 -3.80 -6.35
C ARG A 29 4.15 -2.91 -5.42
N LYS A 30 3.89 -3.03 -4.12
CA LYS A 30 4.68 -2.48 -3.02
C LYS A 30 5.97 -3.28 -2.88
N GLN A 31 7.09 -2.62 -3.17
CA GLN A 31 8.43 -3.16 -2.98
C GLN A 31 9.04 -2.53 -1.73
N LEU A 32 9.24 -3.34 -0.68
CA LEU A 32 9.88 -2.89 0.55
C LEU A 32 11.29 -2.37 0.28
N ILE A 33 11.60 -1.20 0.82
CA ILE A 33 12.94 -0.62 0.73
C ILE A 33 13.85 -1.35 1.72
N LYS A 34 15.04 -1.75 1.28
CA LYS A 34 16.01 -2.41 2.16
C LYS A 34 16.42 -1.46 3.29
N ASP A 35 16.55 -2.01 4.49
CA ASP A 35 16.93 -1.30 5.71
C ASP A 35 15.92 -0.25 6.23
N GLU A 36 14.72 -0.19 5.64
CA GLU A 36 13.57 0.59 6.08
C GLU A 36 12.46 -0.37 6.54
N GLN A 37 11.79 -0.07 7.65
CA GLN A 37 10.73 -0.96 8.21
C GLN A 37 9.31 -0.56 7.77
N CYS A 38 9.10 0.70 7.39
CA CYS A 38 7.77 1.25 7.14
C CYS A 38 7.56 1.77 5.71
N CYS A 39 8.63 1.82 4.89
CA CYS A 39 8.60 2.46 3.59
C CYS A 39 8.62 1.43 2.45
N TRP A 40 7.92 1.74 1.37
CA TRP A 40 7.93 0.95 0.14
C TRP A 40 8.01 1.86 -1.09
N ALA A 41 8.57 1.32 -2.17
CA ALA A 41 8.51 1.90 -3.50
C ALA A 41 7.46 1.15 -4.33
N CYS A 42 6.81 1.85 -5.27
CA CYS A 42 5.89 1.19 -6.20
C CYS A 42 6.67 0.69 -7.42
N SER A 43 6.67 -0.63 -7.63
CA SER A 43 7.32 -1.29 -8.76
C SER A 43 6.26 -1.82 -9.72
N LYS A 44 6.36 -1.50 -11.02
CA LYS A 44 5.40 -1.95 -12.03
C LYS A 44 5.52 -3.48 -12.19
N CYS A 45 4.39 -4.19 -12.25
CA CYS A 45 4.37 -5.58 -12.72
C CYS A 45 4.62 -5.63 -14.24
N ASP A 46 5.10 -6.76 -14.73
CA ASP A 46 5.20 -6.97 -16.17
C ASP A 46 3.82 -7.08 -16.83
N ASP A 47 3.75 -6.82 -18.13
CA ASP A 47 2.47 -6.74 -18.86
C ASP A 47 1.76 -8.12 -18.96
N TYR A 48 2.47 -9.22 -18.68
CA TYR A 48 1.94 -10.60 -18.63
C TYR A 48 1.79 -11.12 -17.19
N GLU A 49 1.93 -10.26 -16.19
CA GLU A 49 1.77 -10.58 -14.78
C GLU A 49 0.51 -9.92 -14.19
N PHE A 50 -0.01 -10.50 -13.11
CA PHE A 50 -1.07 -9.90 -12.32
C PHE A 50 -0.66 -9.81 -10.84
N LEU A 51 -1.23 -8.85 -10.10
CA LEU A 51 -1.03 -8.79 -8.65
C LEU A 51 -1.86 -9.89 -7.98
N ILE A 52 -1.18 -10.83 -7.32
CA ILE A 52 -1.84 -11.78 -6.41
C ILE A 52 -2.08 -11.17 -5.03
N ASN A 53 -1.25 -10.20 -4.65
CA ASN A 53 -1.37 -9.37 -3.45
C ASN A 53 -0.62 -8.05 -3.66
N GLU A 54 -0.65 -7.17 -2.67
CA GLU A 54 -0.04 -5.85 -2.77
C GLU A 54 1.49 -5.87 -2.94
N THR A 55 2.20 -6.96 -2.63
CA THR A 55 3.67 -7.04 -2.67
C THR A 55 4.23 -7.96 -3.75
N HIS A 56 3.39 -8.77 -4.41
CA HIS A 56 3.79 -9.80 -5.37
C HIS A 56 2.98 -9.74 -6.66
N CYS A 57 3.71 -9.69 -7.78
CA CYS A 57 3.19 -10.00 -9.11
C CYS A 57 3.47 -11.47 -9.42
N VAL A 58 2.58 -12.12 -10.15
CA VAL A 58 2.75 -13.50 -10.62
C VAL A 58 2.41 -13.56 -12.11
N ALA A 59 3.12 -14.41 -12.85
CA ALA A 59 2.88 -14.61 -14.27
C ALA A 59 1.49 -15.23 -14.51
N CYS A 60 0.82 -14.78 -15.57
CA CYS A 60 -0.35 -15.47 -16.09
C CYS A 60 0.03 -16.87 -16.59
N GLU A 61 -0.91 -17.81 -16.50
CA GLU A 61 -0.72 -19.14 -17.10
C GLU A 61 -0.63 -19.02 -18.63
N LEU A 62 0.23 -19.85 -19.23
CA LEU A 62 0.28 -20.02 -20.67
C LEU A 62 -1.00 -20.75 -21.08
N GLY A 63 -1.86 -20.04 -21.82
CA GLY A 63 -3.11 -20.58 -22.36
C GLY A 63 -2.93 -21.63 -23.45
#